data_AF-H3D213-F1
#
_entry.id   AF-H3D213-F1
#
_cell.length_a   1.000
_cell.length_b   1.000
_cell.length_c   1.000
_cell.angle_alpha   90.00
_cell.angle_beta   90.00
_cell.angle_gamma   90.00
#
_symmetry.space_group_name_H-M   'P 1'
#
loop_
_entity.id
_entity.type
_entity.pdbx_description
1 polymer ?
#
loop_
_entity_poly.entity_id
_entity_poly.type
_entity_poly.pdbx_seq_one_letter_code
_entity_poly.pdbx_strand_id
1 'polypeptide(L)'
;MERMQRDGEVDHVEQPGPLTEKEKVRIQDSWAKVFQSCDDAGVAILVRFFVNFPSSKQFFKDFKHMEEPEEMQQSVQLRKHAHRVMTALNTLVESLNNADRVASVLKSVGRAHALKHNVDPKYFKILSGVILEVLGEAFTEIITAEVASAWTKLLANMCCGIAAVYKEAGWTELSSSVETSPPAVLLISGT
;
A
#
# COMPACT_ATOMS: atom_id res chain seq x y z
N MET A 1 -31.28 33.82 -16.63
CA MET A 1 -30.07 33.32 -17.30
C MET A 1 -28.90 33.60 -16.38
N GLU A 2 -28.10 32.70 -15.84
CA GLU A 2 -28.11 31.24 -15.71
C GLU A 2 -27.01 31.03 -14.65
N ARG A 3 -27.36 30.60 -13.43
CA ARG A 3 -26.35 30.25 -12.43
C ARG A 3 -25.99 28.79 -12.66
N MET A 4 -24.91 28.58 -13.40
CA MET A 4 -24.35 27.26 -13.61
C MET A 4 -23.56 26.88 -12.34
N GLN A 5 -24.23 26.22 -11.39
CA GLN A 5 -23.56 25.43 -10.38
C GLN A 5 -23.21 24.10 -11.03
N ARG A 6 -21.95 23.97 -11.44
CA ARG A 6 -21.34 22.67 -11.71
C ARG A 6 -21.04 22.06 -10.35
N ASP A 7 -21.93 21.20 -9.89
CA ASP A 7 -21.73 20.39 -8.68
C ASP A 7 -20.45 19.58 -8.89
N GLY A 8 -19.45 19.88 -8.05
CA GLY A 8 -18.29 19.03 -7.90
C GLY A 8 -18.74 17.81 -7.16
N GLU A 9 -18.85 16.69 -7.88
CA GLU A 9 -18.97 15.36 -7.31
C GLU A 9 -17.71 15.11 -6.48
N VAL A 10 -17.78 15.49 -5.20
CA VAL A 10 -16.83 15.07 -4.19
C VAL A 10 -17.08 13.58 -4.06
N ASP A 11 -16.15 12.79 -4.60
CA ASP A 11 -16.04 11.35 -4.39
C ASP A 11 -16.01 11.12 -2.88
N HIS A 12 -17.20 10.97 -2.29
CA HIS A 12 -17.37 10.50 -0.95
C HIS A 12 -16.92 9.05 -0.99
N VAL A 13 -15.62 8.83 -0.77
CA VAL A 13 -15.09 7.51 -0.46
C VAL A 13 -15.83 7.07 0.80
N GLU A 14 -16.93 6.33 0.61
CA GLU A 14 -17.66 5.71 1.68
C GLU A 14 -16.64 4.93 2.50
N GLN A 15 -16.51 5.30 3.78
CA GLN A 15 -15.62 4.61 4.67
C GLN A 15 -16.04 3.13 4.68
N PRO A 16 -15.11 2.20 4.43
CA PRO A 16 -15.44 0.78 4.43
C PRO A 16 -16.07 0.42 5.77
N GLY A 17 -17.21 -0.26 5.73
CA GLY A 17 -17.85 -0.77 6.93
C GLY A 17 -16.94 -1.75 7.69
N PRO A 18 -17.24 -2.02 8.97
CA PRO A 18 -16.49 -3.01 9.74
C PRO A 18 -16.58 -4.40 9.09
N LEU A 19 -15.52 -5.21 9.25
CA LEU A 19 -15.53 -6.62 8.88
C LEU A 19 -16.50 -7.39 9.78
N THR A 20 -17.42 -8.15 9.18
CA THR A 20 -18.24 -9.13 9.89
C THR A 20 -17.39 -10.32 10.34
N GLU A 21 -17.85 -11.07 11.34
CA GLU A 21 -17.16 -12.30 11.80
C GLU A 21 -16.97 -13.31 10.66
N LYS A 22 -17.96 -13.45 9.76
CA LYS A 22 -17.85 -14.32 8.59
C LYS A 22 -16.77 -13.86 7.61
N GLU A 23 -16.62 -12.56 7.40
CA GLU A 23 -15.55 -12.00 6.56
C GLU A 23 -14.19 -12.20 7.19
N LYS A 24 -14.05 -11.99 8.50
CA LYS A 24 -12.79 -12.25 9.23
C LYS A 24 -12.34 -13.70 9.09
N VAL A 25 -13.25 -14.66 9.30
CA VAL A 25 -12.94 -16.10 9.15
C VAL A 25 -12.50 -16.41 7.72
N ARG A 26 -13.22 -15.92 6.70
CA ARG A 26 -12.82 -16.10 5.28
C ARG A 26 -11.42 -15.57 4.99
N ILE A 27 -11.10 -14.38 5.51
CA ILE A 27 -9.78 -13.79 5.36
C ILE A 27 -8.73 -14.67 6.05
N GLN A 28 -8.98 -15.10 7.28
CA GLN A 28 -8.04 -15.93 8.06
C GLN A 28 -7.80 -17.29 7.39
N ASP A 29 -8.85 -17.98 6.95
CA ASP A 29 -8.76 -19.28 6.29
C ASP A 29 -8.01 -19.20 4.94
N SER A 30 -8.34 -18.19 4.12
CA SER A 30 -7.66 -17.97 2.84
C SER A 30 -6.20 -17.56 3.05
N TRP A 31 -5.93 -16.66 4.00
CA TRP A 31 -4.57 -16.22 4.33
C TRP A 31 -3.69 -17.37 4.80
N ALA A 32 -4.21 -18.31 5.61
CA ALA A 32 -3.47 -19.47 6.06
C ALA A 32 -2.94 -20.35 4.90
N LYS A 33 -3.58 -20.30 3.72
CA LYS A 33 -3.08 -20.95 2.50
C LYS A 33 -2.03 -20.10 1.79
N VAL A 34 -2.30 -18.82 1.61
CA VAL A 34 -1.36 -17.87 1.00
C VAL A 34 -0.03 -17.84 1.75
N PHE A 35 -0.08 -17.82 3.08
CA PHE A 35 1.11 -17.66 3.92
C PHE A 35 2.04 -18.88 3.91
N GLN A 36 1.60 -20.04 3.42
CA GLN A 36 2.48 -21.20 3.19
C GLN A 36 3.52 -20.93 2.09
N SER A 37 3.24 -19.99 1.19
CA SER A 37 4.15 -19.53 0.13
C SER A 37 4.49 -18.05 0.30
N CYS A 38 4.66 -17.60 1.56
CA CYS A 38 4.73 -16.18 1.89
C CYS A 38 5.87 -15.44 1.17
N ASP A 39 7.06 -16.03 1.07
CA ASP A 39 8.21 -15.37 0.44
C ASP A 39 7.97 -15.17 -1.06
N ASP A 40 7.50 -16.20 -1.78
CA ASP A 40 7.24 -16.11 -3.21
C ASP A 40 6.05 -15.20 -3.52
N ALA A 41 4.97 -15.30 -2.75
CA ALA A 41 3.81 -14.41 -2.89
C ALA A 41 4.19 -12.95 -2.63
N GLY A 42 4.99 -12.68 -1.58
CA GLY A 42 5.45 -11.33 -1.27
C GLY A 42 6.34 -10.75 -2.36
N VAL A 43 7.24 -11.55 -2.94
CA VAL A 43 8.08 -11.13 -4.06
C VAL A 43 7.23 -10.85 -5.30
N ALA A 44 6.28 -11.73 -5.63
CA ALA A 44 5.38 -11.54 -6.77
C ALA A 44 4.56 -10.24 -6.64
N ILE A 45 4.02 -9.96 -5.45
CA ILE A 45 3.31 -8.72 -5.15
C ILE A 45 4.20 -7.49 -5.37
N LEU A 46 5.41 -7.48 -4.78
CA LEU A 46 6.28 -6.30 -4.89
C LEU A 46 6.84 -6.11 -6.29
N VAL A 47 7.21 -7.18 -6.99
CA VAL A 47 7.68 -7.07 -8.39
C VAL A 47 6.58 -6.51 -9.28
N ARG A 48 5.34 -7.02 -9.15
CA ARG A 48 4.17 -6.48 -9.89
C ARG A 48 3.97 -4.99 -9.59
N PHE A 49 4.05 -4.62 -8.32
CA PHE A 49 3.91 -3.23 -7.89
C PHE A 49 5.00 -2.32 -8.48
N PHE A 50 6.27 -2.72 -8.42
CA PHE A 50 7.38 -1.90 -8.92
C PHE A 50 7.45 -1.82 -10.45
N VAL A 51 7.02 -2.86 -11.16
CA VAL A 51 6.90 -2.85 -12.63
C VAL A 51 5.78 -1.92 -13.07
N ASN A 52 4.59 -2.05 -12.46
CA ASN A 52 3.42 -1.25 -12.85
C ASN A 52 3.52 0.21 -12.37
N PHE A 53 4.27 0.46 -11.29
CA PHE A 53 4.42 1.79 -10.69
C PHE A 53 5.91 2.12 -10.43
N PRO A 54 6.73 2.34 -11.48
CA PRO A 54 8.18 2.49 -11.34
C PRO A 54 8.63 3.63 -10.42
N SER A 55 7.84 4.70 -10.32
CA SER A 55 8.10 5.83 -9.42
C SER A 55 8.14 5.43 -7.94
N SER A 56 7.50 4.32 -7.56
CA SER A 56 7.55 3.79 -6.19
C SER A 56 8.91 3.21 -5.82
N LYS A 57 9.77 2.89 -6.79
CA LYS A 57 11.12 2.37 -6.53
C LYS A 57 12.06 3.42 -5.93
N GLN A 58 11.73 4.72 -6.00
CA GLN A 58 12.57 5.82 -5.51
C GLN A 58 13.00 5.68 -4.03
N PHE A 59 12.18 5.00 -3.21
CA PHE A 59 12.43 4.79 -1.79
C PHE A 59 13.45 3.68 -1.49
N PHE A 60 13.88 2.94 -2.52
CA PHE A 60 14.69 1.73 -2.40
C PHE A 60 16.05 1.88 -3.08
N LYS A 61 17.06 2.26 -2.30
CA LYS A 61 18.40 2.60 -2.82
C LYS A 61 19.04 1.50 -3.67
N ASP A 62 18.80 0.24 -3.30
CA ASP A 62 19.56 -0.89 -3.86
C ASP A 62 18.96 -1.38 -5.18
N PHE A 63 17.66 -1.13 -5.43
CA PHE A 63 16.98 -1.59 -6.66
C PHE A 63 16.22 -0.51 -7.43
N LYS A 64 16.36 0.78 -7.06
CA LYS A 64 15.64 1.86 -7.76
C LYS A 64 15.86 1.93 -9.28
N HIS A 65 17.01 1.44 -9.74
CA HIS A 65 17.43 1.45 -11.15
C HIS A 65 17.08 0.15 -11.89
N MET A 66 16.62 -0.89 -11.20
CA MET A 66 16.30 -2.18 -11.83
C MET A 66 14.99 -2.06 -12.60
N GLU A 67 15.01 -2.43 -13.87
CA GLU A 67 13.82 -2.37 -14.75
C GLU A 67 13.24 -3.76 -15.01
N GLU A 68 14.11 -4.77 -15.08
CA GLU A 68 13.70 -6.14 -15.39
C GLU A 68 13.11 -6.85 -14.16
N PRO A 69 11.94 -7.52 -14.29
CA PRO A 69 11.31 -8.27 -13.21
C PRO A 69 12.24 -9.33 -12.59
N GLU A 70 13.03 -10.02 -13.41
CA GLU A 70 13.93 -11.09 -12.98
C GLU A 70 15.07 -10.55 -12.10
N GLU A 71 15.56 -9.34 -12.40
CA GLU A 71 16.56 -8.66 -11.59
C GLU A 71 15.98 -8.23 -10.24
N MET A 72 14.78 -7.63 -10.26
CA MET A 72 14.05 -7.24 -9.05
C MET A 72 13.79 -8.45 -8.14
N GLN A 73 13.41 -9.60 -8.70
CA GLN A 73 13.21 -10.84 -7.95
C GLN A 73 14.47 -11.32 -7.22
N GLN A 74 15.67 -10.98 -7.69
CA GLN A 74 16.93 -11.38 -7.07
C GLN A 74 17.44 -10.34 -6.05
N SER A 75 16.86 -9.14 -6.01
CA SER A 75 17.26 -8.10 -5.07
C SER A 75 17.04 -8.51 -3.61
N VAL A 76 18.13 -8.53 -2.84
CA VAL A 76 18.12 -8.82 -1.39
C VAL A 76 17.26 -7.81 -0.64
N GLN A 77 17.31 -6.52 -1.03
CA GLN A 77 16.51 -5.47 -0.40
C GLN A 77 15.02 -5.67 -0.68
N LEU A 78 14.65 -6.03 -1.92
CA LEU A 78 13.27 -6.33 -2.29
C LEU A 78 12.74 -7.54 -1.51
N ARG A 79 13.47 -8.66 -1.50
CA ARG A 79 13.07 -9.88 -0.77
C ARG A 79 12.88 -9.64 0.73
N LYS A 80 13.79 -8.87 1.35
CA LYS A 80 13.63 -8.47 2.76
C LYS A 80 12.39 -7.62 3.00
N HIS A 81 12.06 -6.72 2.07
CA HIS A 81 10.86 -5.91 2.19
C HIS A 81 9.59 -6.72 1.94
N ALA A 82 9.59 -7.62 0.95
CA ALA A 82 8.50 -8.57 0.68
C ALA A 82 8.16 -9.37 1.95
N HIS A 83 9.18 -9.97 2.59
CA HIS A 83 8.98 -10.71 3.83
C HIS A 83 8.39 -9.85 4.96
N ARG A 84 8.82 -8.59 5.08
CA ARG A 84 8.26 -7.64 6.07
C ARG A 84 6.80 -7.30 5.79
N VAL A 85 6.43 -7.08 4.53
CA VAL A 85 5.04 -6.82 4.13
C VAL A 85 4.18 -8.03 4.48
N MET A 86 4.60 -9.23 4.10
CA MET A 86 3.86 -10.46 4.39
C MET A 86 3.73 -10.73 5.89
N THR A 87 4.78 -10.46 6.66
CA THR A 87 4.73 -10.59 8.13
C THR A 87 3.76 -9.57 8.75
N ALA A 88 3.77 -8.33 8.30
CA ALA A 88 2.86 -7.30 8.80
C ALA A 88 1.40 -7.62 8.47
N LEU A 89 1.13 -8.10 7.25
CA LEU A 89 -0.20 -8.60 6.85
C LEU A 89 -0.62 -9.80 7.69
N ASN A 90 0.30 -10.73 7.97
CA ASN A 90 0.02 -11.87 8.85
C ASN A 90 -0.41 -11.42 10.25
N THR A 91 0.36 -10.52 10.88
CA THR A 91 0.00 -9.99 12.19
C THR A 91 -1.34 -9.25 12.16
N LEU A 92 -1.64 -8.52 11.08
CA LEU A 92 -2.93 -7.84 10.90
C LEU A 92 -4.08 -8.85 10.84
N VAL A 93 -3.94 -9.90 10.03
CA VAL A 93 -4.96 -10.96 9.83
C VAL A 93 -5.19 -11.77 11.12
N GLU A 94 -4.13 -12.13 11.84
CA GLU A 94 -4.22 -12.78 13.15
C GLU A 94 -4.91 -11.89 14.20
N SER A 95 -4.80 -10.57 14.04
CA SER A 95 -5.32 -9.59 15.00
C SER A 95 -6.75 -9.13 14.72
N LEU A 96 -7.44 -9.63 13.67
CA LEU A 96 -8.77 -9.10 13.27
C LEU A 96 -9.86 -9.16 14.36
N ASN A 97 -9.67 -9.99 15.38
CA ASN A 97 -10.56 -10.10 16.54
C ASN A 97 -10.17 -9.19 17.72
N ASN A 98 -9.12 -8.38 17.57
CA ASN A 98 -8.62 -7.47 18.58
C ASN A 98 -8.30 -6.10 17.96
N ALA A 99 -9.23 -5.15 18.13
CA ALA A 99 -9.14 -3.81 17.57
C ALA A 99 -7.88 -3.05 18.02
N ASP A 100 -7.47 -3.19 19.28
CA ASP A 100 -6.27 -2.51 19.81
C ASP A 100 -5.00 -3.01 19.14
N ARG A 101 -4.90 -4.33 18.90
CA ARG A 101 -3.78 -4.93 18.17
C ARG A 101 -3.76 -4.47 16.72
N VAL A 102 -4.91 -4.45 16.04
CA VAL A 102 -5.03 -3.90 14.68
C VAL A 102 -4.54 -2.45 14.64
N ALA A 103 -5.06 -1.59 15.52
CA ALA A 103 -4.65 -0.19 15.60
C ALA A 103 -3.14 -0.03 15.87
N SER A 104 -2.57 -0.87 16.74
CA SER A 104 -1.13 -0.88 17.02
C SER A 104 -0.29 -1.24 15.79
N VAL A 105 -0.68 -2.27 15.03
CA VAL A 105 -0.01 -2.67 13.78
C VAL A 105 -0.06 -1.53 12.77
N LEU A 106 -1.24 -0.95 12.52
CA LEU A 106 -1.40 0.14 11.56
C LEU A 106 -0.62 1.39 11.99
N LYS A 107 -0.60 1.71 13.28
CA LYS A 107 0.17 2.83 13.83
C LYS A 107 1.67 2.64 13.64
N SER A 108 2.17 1.44 13.91
CA SER A 108 3.60 1.11 13.72
C SER A 108 4.02 1.24 12.25
N VAL A 109 3.25 0.61 11.35
CA VAL A 109 3.52 0.64 9.91
C VAL A 109 3.38 2.06 9.35
N GLY A 110 2.27 2.74 9.64
CA GLY A 110 1.99 4.08 9.13
C GLY A 110 3.01 5.11 9.58
N ARG A 111 3.39 5.14 10.87
CA ARG A 111 4.41 6.08 11.36
C ARG A 111 5.78 5.83 10.75
N ALA A 112 6.18 4.57 10.58
CA ALA A 112 7.45 4.26 9.93
C ALA A 112 7.48 4.77 8.49
N HIS A 113 6.41 4.54 7.72
CA HIS A 113 6.37 4.95 6.31
C HIS A 113 6.24 6.48 6.16
N ALA A 114 5.48 7.15 7.02
CA ALA A 114 5.36 8.60 7.02
C ALA A 114 6.66 9.29 7.46
N LEU A 115 7.18 8.95 8.64
CA LEU A 115 8.22 9.75 9.29
C LEU A 115 9.64 9.33 8.95
N LYS A 116 9.87 8.02 8.69
CA LYS A 116 11.21 7.49 8.43
C LYS A 116 11.48 7.30 6.95
N HIS A 117 10.49 6.82 6.22
CA HIS A 117 10.66 6.48 4.80
C HIS A 117 10.14 7.56 3.85
N ASN A 118 9.37 8.52 4.36
CA ASN A 118 8.79 9.61 3.59
C ASN A 118 7.99 9.13 2.36
N VAL A 119 7.24 8.03 2.53
CA VAL A 119 6.47 7.40 1.46
C VAL A 119 5.10 8.05 1.34
N ASP A 120 4.73 8.50 0.14
CA ASP A 120 3.40 9.02 -0.16
C ASP A 120 2.31 7.97 0.16
N PRO A 121 1.29 8.30 0.96
CA PRO A 121 0.25 7.35 1.37
C PRO A 121 -0.53 6.74 0.19
N LYS A 122 -0.54 7.37 -1.00
CA LYS A 122 -1.18 6.80 -2.20
C LYS A 122 -0.62 5.43 -2.58
N TYR A 123 0.66 5.16 -2.28
CA TYR A 123 1.27 3.88 -2.60
C TYR A 123 0.70 2.72 -1.77
N PHE A 124 0.13 2.97 -0.59
CA PHE A 124 -0.61 1.93 0.16
C PHE A 124 -1.90 1.54 -0.55
N LYS A 125 -2.64 2.50 -1.13
CA LYS A 125 -3.85 2.24 -1.91
C LYS A 125 -3.52 1.44 -3.17
N ILE A 126 -2.46 1.82 -3.88
CA ILE A 126 -2.01 1.12 -5.08
C ILE A 126 -1.56 -0.30 -4.73
N LEU A 127 -0.69 -0.46 -3.72
CA LEU A 127 -0.21 -1.77 -3.29
C LEU A 127 -1.35 -2.67 -2.83
N SER A 128 -2.39 -2.13 -2.19
CA SER A 128 -3.60 -2.87 -1.82
C SER A 128 -4.30 -3.49 -3.03
N GLY A 129 -4.42 -2.75 -4.13
CA GLY A 129 -4.95 -3.28 -5.40
C GLY A 129 -4.09 -4.42 -5.93
N VAL A 130 -2.77 -4.21 -5.99
CA VAL A 130 -1.81 -5.22 -6.46
C VAL A 130 -1.83 -6.48 -5.61
N ILE A 131 -1.96 -6.37 -4.28
CA ILE A 131 -2.13 -7.52 -3.39
C ILE A 131 -3.35 -8.33 -3.83
N LEU A 132 -4.51 -7.70 -3.98
CA LEU A 132 -5.73 -8.41 -4.34
C LEU A 132 -5.66 -9.07 -5.72
N GLU A 133 -5.09 -8.38 -6.72
CA GLU A 133 -4.85 -8.92 -8.06
C GLU A 133 -3.98 -10.17 -8.01
N VAL A 134 -2.80 -10.08 -7.37
CA VAL A 134 -1.86 -11.20 -7.31
C VAL A 134 -2.42 -12.37 -6.51
N LEU A 135 -3.12 -12.12 -5.40
CA LEU A 135 -3.78 -13.20 -4.66
C LEU A 135 -4.89 -13.87 -5.49
N GLY A 136 -5.69 -13.09 -6.22
CA GLY A 136 -6.74 -13.59 -7.09
C GLY A 136 -6.21 -14.46 -8.23
N GLU A 137 -5.08 -14.07 -8.83
CA GLU A 137 -4.43 -14.83 -9.92
C GLU A 137 -3.70 -16.08 -9.43
N ALA A 138 -2.99 -16.00 -8.30
CA ALA A 138 -2.15 -17.10 -7.81
C ALA A 138 -2.93 -18.16 -7.02
N PHE A 139 -4.07 -17.78 -6.43
CA PHE A 139 -4.84 -18.64 -5.53
C PHE A 139 -6.32 -18.68 -5.94
N THR A 140 -6.61 -18.84 -7.23
CA THR A 140 -7.96 -18.77 -7.83
C THR A 140 -9.01 -19.68 -7.15
N GLU A 141 -8.61 -20.88 -6.71
CA GLU A 141 -9.52 -21.80 -6.01
C GLU A 141 -9.83 -21.37 -4.56
N ILE A 142 -8.97 -20.54 -3.97
CA ILE A 142 -9.08 -20.06 -2.58
C ILE A 142 -9.73 -18.67 -2.53
N ILE A 143 -9.37 -17.79 -3.46
CA ILE A 143 -9.82 -16.41 -3.54
C ILE A 143 -11.07 -16.33 -4.43
N THR A 144 -12.18 -16.88 -3.91
CA THR A 144 -13.51 -16.75 -4.55
C THR A 144 -13.99 -15.30 -4.53
N ALA A 145 -15.07 -14.98 -5.27
CA ALA A 145 -15.65 -13.65 -5.28
C ALA A 145 -16.01 -13.13 -3.87
N GLU A 146 -16.53 -13.98 -2.99
CA GLU A 146 -16.87 -13.61 -1.62
C GLU A 146 -15.62 -13.39 -0.75
N VAL A 147 -14.55 -14.16 -0.98
CA VAL A 147 -13.27 -14.00 -0.28
C VAL A 147 -12.59 -12.71 -0.75
N ALA A 148 -12.54 -12.47 -2.06
CA ALA A 148 -12.04 -11.24 -2.66
C ALA A 148 -12.77 -10.00 -2.12
N SER A 149 -14.11 -10.06 -2.02
CA SER A 149 -14.91 -8.97 -1.43
C SER A 149 -14.52 -8.67 0.04
N ALA A 150 -14.30 -9.72 0.84
CA ALA A 150 -13.83 -9.55 2.22
C ALA A 150 -12.42 -8.94 2.27
N TRP A 151 -11.50 -9.38 1.40
CA TRP A 151 -10.16 -8.81 1.27
C TRP A 151 -10.19 -7.35 0.83
N THR A 152 -11.02 -6.98 -0.14
CA THR A 152 -11.23 -5.58 -0.55
C THR A 152 -11.61 -4.71 0.65
N LYS A 153 -12.55 -5.19 1.48
CA LYS A 153 -12.99 -4.45 2.68
C LYS A 153 -11.86 -4.35 3.72
N LEU A 154 -11.09 -5.40 3.96
CA LEU A 154 -9.93 -5.36 4.86
C LEU A 154 -8.87 -4.36 4.37
N LEU A 155 -8.50 -4.43 3.10
CA LEU A 155 -7.47 -3.58 2.51
C LEU A 155 -7.90 -2.10 2.48
N ALA A 156 -9.19 -1.84 2.24
CA ALA A 156 -9.77 -0.51 2.36
C ALA A 156 -9.68 0.00 3.81
N ASN A 157 -10.07 -0.82 4.80
CA ASN A 157 -9.94 -0.48 6.22
C ASN A 157 -8.47 -0.21 6.62
N MET A 158 -7.53 -1.01 6.11
CA MET A 158 -6.09 -0.80 6.29
C MET A 158 -5.65 0.55 5.71
N CYS A 159 -6.04 0.88 4.48
CA CYS A 159 -5.74 2.17 3.85
C CYS A 159 -6.29 3.34 4.68
N CYS A 160 -7.53 3.26 5.14
CA CYS A 160 -8.14 4.29 5.99
C CYS A 160 -7.38 4.47 7.30
N GLY A 161 -7.03 3.37 7.98
CA GLY A 161 -6.27 3.43 9.23
C GLY A 161 -4.86 3.98 9.05
N ILE A 162 -4.15 3.60 7.99
CA ILE A 162 -2.84 4.18 7.66
C ILE A 162 -2.97 5.67 7.34
N ALA A 163 -3.97 6.07 6.56
CA ALA A 163 -4.21 7.48 6.25
C ALA A 163 -4.49 8.31 7.52
N ALA A 164 -5.22 7.76 8.50
CA ALA A 164 -5.41 8.41 9.79
C ALA A 164 -4.08 8.60 10.54
N VAL A 165 -3.23 7.57 10.58
CA VAL A 165 -1.90 7.64 11.19
C VAL A 165 -1.01 8.68 10.51
N TYR A 166 -1.09 8.81 9.17
CA TYR A 166 -0.39 9.84 8.42
C TYR A 166 -0.84 11.26 8.82
N LYS A 167 -2.15 11.47 8.96
CA LYS A 167 -2.70 12.75 9.43
C LYS A 167 -2.23 13.07 10.85
N GLU A 168 -2.26 12.10 11.76
CA GLU A 168 -1.73 12.24 13.14
C GLU A 168 -0.23 12.56 13.16
N ALA A 169 0.53 12.07 12.17
CA ALA A 169 1.95 12.33 12.01
C ALA A 169 2.25 13.71 11.38
N GLY A 170 1.22 14.49 11.02
CA GLY A 170 1.37 15.83 10.42
C GLY A 170 1.63 15.80 8.91
N TRP A 171 1.35 14.68 8.23
CA TRP A 171 1.47 14.59 6.78
C TRP A 171 0.43 15.50 6.10
N THR A 172 0.88 16.41 5.24
CA THR A 172 0.01 17.32 4.45
C THR A 172 0.27 17.08 2.98
N GLU A 173 -0.73 17.22 2.09
CA GLU A 173 -0.54 16.93 0.65
C GLU A 173 0.57 17.80 0.01
N LEU A 174 0.86 18.96 0.59
CA LEU A 174 1.95 19.84 0.16
C LEU A 174 3.36 19.25 0.41
N SER A 175 3.51 18.26 1.31
CA SER A 175 4.79 17.58 1.55
C SER A 175 5.24 16.72 0.37
N SER A 176 4.33 16.39 -0.55
CA SER A 176 4.63 15.60 -1.75
C SER A 176 5.15 16.43 -2.94
N SER A 177 5.09 17.76 -2.86
CA SER A 177 5.31 18.67 -4.00
C SER A 177 6.68 19.37 -4.01
N VAL A 178 7.55 19.12 -3.04
CA VAL A 178 8.84 19.85 -2.91
C VAL A 178 10.01 19.01 -3.44
N GLU A 179 9.95 18.54 -4.69
CA GLU A 179 11.13 18.02 -5.41
C GLU A 179 11.10 18.34 -6.92
N THR A 180 10.66 19.54 -7.34
CA THR A 180 10.98 20.02 -8.70
C THR A 180 11.18 21.54 -8.74
N SER A 181 12.34 22.02 -8.30
CA SER A 181 12.97 23.21 -8.89
C SER A 181 14.45 23.24 -8.54
N PRO A 182 15.37 23.12 -9.52
CA PRO A 182 16.76 23.48 -9.29
C PRO A 182 16.84 25.00 -9.05
N PRO A 183 17.78 25.49 -8.22
CA PRO A 183 17.97 26.91 -8.02
C PRO A 183 18.35 27.55 -9.37
N ALA A 184 17.62 28.60 -9.75
CA ALA A 184 17.95 29.41 -10.91
C ALA A 184 19.40 29.91 -10.78
N VAL A 185 20.26 29.45 -11.68
CA VAL A 185 21.62 29.97 -11.81
C VAL A 185 21.49 31.43 -12.26
N LEU A 186 21.88 32.35 -11.38
CA LEU A 186 22.03 33.77 -11.69
C LEU A 186 23.01 33.91 -12.86
N LEU A 187 22.49 34.26 -14.04
CA LEU A 187 23.29 34.71 -15.17
C LEU A 187 23.90 36.07 -14.83
N ILE A 188 25.15 36.06 -14.37
CA ILE A 188 26.04 37.21 -14.45
C ILE A 188 26.52 37.34 -15.90
N SER A 189 25.79 38.13 -16.70
CA SER A 189 26.31 38.60 -17.98
C SER A 189 27.30 39.73 -17.71
N GLY A 190 28.58 39.44 -17.87
CA GLY A 190 29.62 40.44 -18.05
C GLY A 190 29.83 40.71 -19.53
N THR A 191 29.77 41.99 -19.91
CA THR A 191 30.67 42.73 -20.82
C THR A 191 30.32 44.20 -20.71
#